data_AF-A0A818LP24-F1
#
_entry.id   AF-A0A818LP24-F1
#
_cell.length_a   1.000
_cell.length_b   1.000
_cell.length_c   1.000
_cell.angle_alpha   90.00
_cell.angle_beta   90.00
_cell.angle_gamma   90.00
#
_symmetry.space_group_name_H-M   'P 1'
#
loop_
_entity.id
_entity.type
_entity.pdbx_description
1 polymer ?
#
loop_
_entity_poly.entity_id
_entity_poly.type
_entity_poly.pdbx_seq_one_letter_code
_entity_poly.pdbx_strand_id
1 'polypeptide(L)'
;MYVFNCILGFLSLFYLLFIGKISSCSSLLYTAEMLFQMIPMNFNAHELSEAAAFLGPFCFSLFILLVLFVCMSMFLTIINDSFGTVRDEIKLNGDVDQHMFSFMFYKFQRWIGLGRLNELQRLEERDGQMGSKYLDPIEHFPNKIDKLLDALNRVYMDQIISKVPQMQKSNDSLFGHICKQQITNLILVINENNIEKIKKEAYTKNVYAVILAFFKNLKHLTIVESSSIDNYPRLSLCDLSPTTFFSSSLTKLCINVNSFDDVHALLDGRLKQLITLIVQVDSIHNRISTYYKGNDLPNLKCFSLMCCHSFQGFDNVIVRLLHRMIYLKELTLYLHIFGGSKFIAGTHLDNEILIHMPQLHTFIFYIASENVIADPTIRISNDDIQRTFTNIEHRQVAFMVDYFEPYKMICRVFSLPFKFHLLEHVGNNIPNIVFNSVTHLKLWDKDAFKYEFFVRLARAFPFLKNLSIHNIIPSFLAHNYYLRDKDWLSIIEYPHLISLDVERTYSDYVENFLNETKSYIPHLAELKVTYYALKIVTKNFTRNETRHNCAGVRQLIVEDPIVYPKDVYCYFPLLSV
;
A
#
# COMPACT_ATOMS: atom_id res chain seq x y z
N MET A 1 6.97 37.41 -2.69
CA MET A 1 7.07 38.88 -2.47
C MET A 1 5.78 39.47 -1.88
N TYR A 2 4.60 39.20 -2.46
CA TYR A 2 3.32 39.75 -1.97
C TYR A 2 2.95 39.34 -0.53
N VAL A 3 3.10 38.07 -0.15
CA VAL A 3 2.81 37.59 1.22
C VAL A 3 3.67 38.30 2.27
N PHE A 4 4.97 38.44 2.00
CA PHE A 4 5.90 39.10 2.91
C PHE A 4 5.52 40.57 3.13
N ASN A 5 5.12 41.27 2.07
CA ASN A 5 4.65 42.65 2.17
C ASN A 5 3.32 42.76 2.95
N CYS A 6 2.40 41.80 2.80
CA CYS A 6 1.18 41.74 3.60
C CYS A 6 1.48 41.58 5.10
N ILE A 7 2.37 40.65 5.45
CA ILE A 7 2.76 40.41 6.86
C ILE A 7 3.46 41.64 7.45
N LEU A 8 4.35 42.31 6.69
CA LEU A 8 4.97 43.56 7.13
C LEU A 8 3.96 44.71 7.29
N GLY A 9 2.93 44.76 6.43
CA GLY A 9 1.83 45.71 6.56
C GLY A 9 1.05 45.50 7.86
N PHE A 10 0.71 44.26 8.18
CA PHE A 10 0.06 43.92 9.45
C PHE A 10 0.98 44.11 10.66
N LEU A 11 2.27 43.82 10.53
CA LEU A 11 3.26 44.09 11.58
C LEU A 11 3.29 45.57 11.95
N SER A 12 3.33 46.44 10.93
CA SER A 12 3.33 47.89 11.13
C SER A 12 2.00 48.38 11.71
N LEU A 13 0.87 47.85 11.23
CA LEU A 13 -0.47 48.19 11.71
C LEU A 13 -0.67 47.80 13.18
N PHE A 14 -0.36 46.55 13.55
CA PHE A 14 -0.54 46.07 14.92
C PHE A 14 0.44 46.75 15.89
N TYR A 15 1.68 46.97 15.46
CA TYR A 15 2.63 47.73 16.27
C TYR A 15 2.11 49.12 16.57
N LEU A 16 1.69 49.89 15.56
CA LEU A 16 1.21 51.26 15.75
C LEU A 16 -0.11 51.36 16.55
N LEU A 17 -1.03 50.40 16.37
CA LEU A 17 -2.32 50.43 17.05
C LEU A 17 -2.27 50.00 18.53
N PHE A 18 -1.35 49.10 18.87
CA PHE A 18 -1.30 48.45 20.18
C PHE A 18 -0.02 48.71 20.97
N ILE A 19 0.89 49.53 20.45
CA ILE A 19 2.04 50.02 21.20
C ILE A 19 1.57 50.71 22.49
N GLY A 20 2.11 50.26 23.63
CA GLY A 20 1.74 50.75 24.95
C GLY A 20 0.42 50.22 25.52
N LYS A 21 -0.35 49.42 24.76
CA LYS A 21 -1.60 48.78 25.24
C LYS A 21 -1.46 47.29 25.48
N ILE A 22 -0.67 46.61 24.65
CA ILE A 22 -0.45 45.16 24.74
C ILE A 22 1.06 44.92 24.89
N SER A 23 1.46 44.13 25.89
CA SER A 23 2.87 43.79 26.16
C SER A 23 3.55 43.13 24.96
N SER A 24 2.81 42.27 24.26
CA SER A 24 3.21 41.58 23.04
C SER A 24 3.43 42.52 21.83
N CYS A 25 3.06 43.80 21.94
CA CYS A 25 3.31 44.83 20.91
C CYS A 25 4.38 45.85 21.33
N SER A 26 5.13 45.57 22.40
CA SER A 26 6.14 46.49 22.96
C SER A 26 7.33 46.76 22.03
N SER A 27 7.69 45.79 21.19
CA SER A 27 8.71 45.93 20.15
C SER A 27 8.21 45.34 18.83
N LEU A 28 8.83 45.73 17.71
CA LEU A 28 8.53 45.12 16.40
C LEU A 28 8.79 43.61 16.40
N LEU A 29 9.82 43.14 17.13
CA LEU A 29 10.12 41.71 17.21
C LEU A 29 9.04 40.94 17.99
N TYR A 30 8.58 41.47 19.12
CA TYR A 30 7.49 40.86 19.89
C TYR A 30 6.15 40.92 19.14
N THR A 31 5.92 42.00 18.39
CA THR A 31 4.73 42.12 17.54
C THR A 31 4.75 41.07 16.42
N ALA A 32 5.92 40.82 15.82
CA ALA A 32 6.08 39.77 14.83
C ALA A 32 5.84 38.39 15.44
N GLU A 33 6.39 38.11 16.62
CA GLU A 33 6.14 36.87 17.36
C GLU A 33 4.65 36.66 17.64
N MET A 34 3.95 37.70 18.08
CA MET A 34 2.51 37.68 18.31
C MET A 34 1.72 37.39 17.03
N LEU A 35 2.07 38.02 15.90
CA LEU A 35 1.43 37.72 14.61
C LEU A 35 1.68 36.26 14.16
N PHE A 36 2.87 35.71 14.43
CA PHE A 36 3.15 34.29 14.18
C PHE A 36 2.36 33.35 15.10
N GLN A 37 2.06 33.75 16.34
CA GLN A 37 1.20 33.01 17.27
C GLN A 37 -0.29 33.09 16.90
N MET A 38 -0.71 34.16 16.22
CA MET A 38 -2.08 34.30 15.69
C MET A 38 -2.40 33.33 14.54
N ILE A 39 -1.40 32.98 13.72
CA ILE A 39 -1.57 32.05 12.59
C ILE A 39 -2.12 30.67 13.04
N PRO A 40 -1.54 29.99 14.06
CA PRO A 40 -2.10 28.76 14.61
C PRO A 40 -3.29 28.99 15.58
N MET A 41 -3.80 30.23 15.69
CA MET A 41 -4.80 30.65 16.68
C MET A 41 -4.42 30.40 18.14
N ASN A 42 -3.11 30.39 18.46
CA ASN A 42 -2.62 30.20 19.82
C ASN A 42 -2.49 31.53 20.59
N PHE A 43 -3.35 32.51 20.26
CA PHE A 43 -3.32 33.87 20.79
C PHE A 43 -4.64 34.20 21.49
N ASN A 44 -4.55 34.89 22.64
CA ASN A 44 -5.72 35.31 23.40
C ASN A 44 -6.39 36.55 22.78
N ALA A 45 -7.38 36.34 21.92
CA ALA A 45 -8.10 37.41 21.24
C ALA A 45 -8.81 38.42 22.17
N HIS A 46 -9.01 38.06 23.45
CA HIS A 46 -9.56 38.96 24.47
C HIS A 46 -8.67 40.19 24.69
N GLU A 47 -7.35 40.03 24.64
CA GLU A 47 -6.39 41.11 24.87
C GLU A 47 -6.49 42.22 23.80
N LEU A 48 -6.86 41.86 22.57
CA LEU A 48 -7.11 42.83 21.48
C LEU A 48 -8.42 43.56 21.67
N SER A 49 -9.45 42.85 22.10
CA SER A 49 -10.78 43.43 22.37
C SER A 49 -10.72 44.43 23.52
N GLU A 50 -9.95 44.13 24.56
CA GLU A 50 -9.73 45.04 25.69
C GLU A 50 -8.90 46.26 25.30
N ALA A 51 -7.89 46.11 24.44
CA ALA A 51 -7.05 47.23 24.00
C ALA A 51 -7.78 48.19 23.05
N ALA A 52 -8.67 47.68 22.20
CA ALA A 52 -9.55 48.46 21.34
C ALA A 52 -10.82 47.67 20.98
N ALA A 53 -11.93 47.99 21.64
CA ALA A 53 -13.21 47.27 21.54
C ALA A 53 -13.73 47.07 20.10
N PHE A 54 -13.49 48.02 19.20
CA PHE A 54 -13.89 47.90 17.80
C PHE A 54 -12.72 47.51 16.89
N LEU A 55 -11.61 48.25 16.97
CA LEU A 55 -10.50 48.11 16.02
C LEU A 55 -9.67 46.82 16.24
N GLY A 56 -9.62 46.31 17.47
CA GLY A 56 -8.95 45.06 17.82
C GLY A 56 -9.54 43.85 17.10
N PRO A 57 -10.83 43.52 17.33
CA PRO A 57 -11.51 42.45 16.62
C PRO A 57 -11.50 42.64 15.10
N PHE A 58 -11.69 43.87 14.62
CA PHE A 58 -11.68 44.17 13.17
C PHE A 58 -10.33 43.85 12.52
N CYS A 59 -9.21 44.34 13.08
CA CYS A 59 -7.88 44.06 12.56
C CYS A 59 -7.51 42.58 12.67
N PHE A 60 -7.93 41.91 13.76
CA PHE A 60 -7.74 40.47 13.94
C PHE A 60 -8.49 39.65 12.88
N SER A 61 -9.78 39.94 12.65
CA SER A 61 -10.57 39.28 11.62
C SER A 61 -9.99 39.50 10.21
N LEU A 62 -9.54 40.72 9.91
CA LEU A 62 -8.91 41.03 8.62
C LEU A 62 -7.57 40.29 8.44
N PHE A 63 -6.77 40.16 9.51
CA PHE A 63 -5.54 39.39 9.51
C PHE A 63 -5.79 37.91 9.25
N ILE A 64 -6.76 37.30 9.93
CA ILE A 64 -7.15 35.91 9.70
C ILE A 64 -7.66 35.72 8.26
N LEU A 65 -8.53 36.60 7.76
CA LEU A 65 -9.04 36.50 6.39
C LEU A 65 -7.92 36.55 5.34
N LEU A 66 -7.04 37.54 5.41
CA LEU A 66 -6.04 37.77 4.37
C LEU A 66 -4.81 36.86 4.52
N VAL A 67 -4.32 36.62 5.74
CA VAL A 67 -3.09 35.85 5.96
C VAL A 67 -3.39 34.37 6.12
N LEU A 68 -4.41 33.99 6.88
CA LEU A 68 -4.73 32.57 7.07
C LEU A 68 -5.44 31.99 5.85
N PHE A 69 -6.52 32.61 5.37
CA PHE A 69 -7.26 32.03 4.24
C PHE A 69 -6.59 32.33 2.89
N VAL A 70 -6.41 33.60 2.53
CA VAL A 70 -5.91 33.94 1.19
C VAL A 70 -4.45 33.52 0.99
N CYS A 71 -3.55 33.86 1.93
CA CYS A 71 -2.13 33.53 1.74
C CYS A 71 -1.86 32.02 1.88
N MET A 72 -2.44 31.30 2.85
CA MET A 72 -2.22 29.84 2.94
C MET A 72 -2.83 29.07 1.78
N SER A 73 -4.03 29.47 1.30
CA SER A 73 -4.61 28.84 0.11
C SER A 73 -3.72 29.07 -1.12
N MET A 74 -3.15 30.28 -1.29
CA MET A 74 -2.19 30.54 -2.37
C MET A 74 -0.93 29.68 -2.25
N PHE A 75 -0.36 29.52 -1.04
CA PHE A 75 0.78 28.62 -0.83
C PHE A 75 0.43 27.16 -1.15
N LEU A 76 -0.73 26.67 -0.69
CA LEU A 76 -1.19 25.32 -0.99
C LEU A 76 -1.37 25.12 -2.50
N THR A 77 -1.90 26.10 -3.22
CA THR A 77 -2.02 26.05 -4.67
C THR A 77 -0.65 26.01 -5.34
N ILE A 78 0.29 26.88 -4.97
CA ILE A 78 1.64 26.89 -5.56
C ILE A 78 2.37 25.58 -5.28
N ILE A 79 2.28 25.08 -4.05
CA ILE A 79 2.89 23.79 -3.67
C ILE A 79 2.24 22.66 -4.47
N ASN A 80 0.92 22.62 -4.55
CA ASN A 80 0.19 21.59 -5.29
C ASN A 80 0.47 21.65 -6.80
N ASP A 81 0.62 22.85 -7.37
CA ASP A 81 0.95 23.07 -8.78
C ASP A 81 2.42 22.75 -9.08
N SER A 82 3.33 23.07 -8.14
CA SER A 82 4.74 22.66 -8.21
C SER A 82 4.88 21.14 -8.12
N PHE A 83 4.16 20.48 -7.21
CA PHE A 83 4.11 19.02 -7.14
C PHE A 83 3.41 18.41 -8.36
N GLY A 84 2.40 19.09 -8.92
CA GLY A 84 1.75 18.69 -10.17
C GLY A 84 2.73 18.69 -11.33
N THR A 85 3.46 19.80 -11.49
CA THR A 85 4.45 20.01 -12.55
C THR A 85 5.62 19.04 -12.39
N VAL A 86 6.18 18.89 -11.18
CA VAL A 86 7.24 17.90 -10.90
C VAL A 86 6.73 16.49 -11.17
N ARG A 87 5.51 16.14 -10.80
CA ARG A 87 4.93 14.81 -11.10
C ARG A 87 4.71 14.59 -12.59
N ASP A 88 4.39 15.63 -13.35
CA ASP A 88 4.16 15.53 -14.79
C ASP A 88 5.47 15.58 -15.58
N GLU A 89 6.50 16.27 -15.09
CA GLU A 89 7.90 16.19 -15.57
C GLU A 89 8.53 14.82 -15.26
N ILE A 90 8.27 14.25 -14.08
CA ILE A 90 8.68 12.87 -13.71
C ILE A 90 8.05 11.83 -14.66
N LYS A 91 6.84 12.09 -15.18
CA LYS A 91 6.21 11.20 -16.17
C LYS A 91 6.80 11.35 -17.58
N LEU A 92 7.35 12.52 -17.92
CA LEU A 92 7.93 12.81 -19.24
C LEU A 92 9.42 12.46 -19.32
N ASN A 93 10.18 12.59 -18.23
CA ASN A 93 11.64 12.42 -18.16
C ASN A 93 12.08 11.14 -17.44
N GLY A 94 11.28 10.07 -17.49
CA GLY A 94 11.44 8.84 -16.70
C GLY A 94 12.82 8.16 -16.75
N ASP A 95 13.68 8.52 -17.70
CA ASP A 95 15.05 8.00 -17.85
C ASP A 95 16.10 8.78 -16.98
N VAL A 96 15.89 10.08 -16.74
CA VAL A 96 16.85 10.94 -16.01
C VAL A 96 16.70 10.83 -14.49
N ASP A 97 15.46 10.68 -14.01
CA ASP A 97 15.19 10.52 -12.58
C ASP A 97 15.69 9.19 -12.05
N GLN A 98 15.63 8.12 -12.85
CA GLN A 98 16.24 6.84 -12.47
C GLN A 98 17.75 6.96 -12.24
N HIS A 99 18.44 7.80 -13.00
CA HIS A 99 19.85 8.06 -12.82
C HIS A 99 20.15 8.93 -11.58
N MET A 100 19.32 9.92 -11.25
CA MET A 100 19.52 10.74 -10.05
C MET A 100 19.14 9.99 -8.75
N PHE A 101 18.04 9.23 -8.77
CA PHE A 101 17.66 8.38 -7.64
C PHE A 101 18.65 7.23 -7.45
N SER A 102 19.10 6.58 -8.51
CA SER A 102 20.16 5.56 -8.39
C SER A 102 21.46 6.18 -7.89
N PHE A 103 21.83 7.39 -8.30
CA PHE A 103 22.99 8.12 -7.77
C PHE A 103 22.85 8.47 -6.27
N MET A 104 21.70 8.99 -5.84
CA MET A 104 21.44 9.31 -4.43
C MET A 104 21.35 8.05 -3.56
N PHE A 105 20.69 7.01 -4.06
CA PHE A 105 20.55 5.72 -3.39
C PHE A 105 21.89 4.97 -3.33
N TYR A 106 22.71 5.10 -4.36
CA TYR A 106 24.06 4.56 -4.41
C TYR A 106 25.00 5.29 -3.43
N LYS A 107 24.92 6.63 -3.34
CA LYS A 107 25.62 7.39 -2.27
C LYS A 107 25.13 7.01 -0.88
N PHE A 108 23.84 6.74 -0.72
CA PHE A 108 23.26 6.27 0.54
C PHE A 108 23.76 4.86 0.90
N GLN A 109 23.86 3.93 -0.06
CA GLN A 109 24.47 2.61 0.13
C GLN A 109 25.95 2.68 0.50
N ARG A 110 26.71 3.62 -0.10
CA ARG A 110 28.10 3.90 0.25
C ARG A 110 28.22 4.49 1.66
N TRP A 111 27.28 5.34 2.05
CA TRP A 111 27.23 5.97 3.37
C TRP A 111 26.85 4.98 4.49
N ILE A 112 26.06 3.94 4.17
CA ILE A 112 25.69 2.85 5.09
C ILE A 112 26.72 1.70 5.07
N GLY A 113 27.73 1.75 4.20
CA GLY A 113 28.84 0.78 4.16
C GLY A 113 28.54 -0.54 3.44
N LEU A 114 27.57 -0.55 2.51
CA LEU A 114 27.09 -1.76 1.83
C LEU A 114 27.63 -1.97 0.39
N GLY A 115 28.44 -1.06 -0.16
CA GLY A 115 28.93 -1.12 -1.55
C GLY A 115 30.21 -1.96 -1.74
N ARG A 116 30.23 -2.88 -2.73
CA ARG A 116 31.46 -3.62 -3.13
C ARG A 116 32.34 -2.77 -4.06
N LEU A 117 33.62 -2.63 -3.73
CA LEU A 117 34.60 -1.76 -4.42
C LEU A 117 34.78 -2.03 -5.94
N ASN A 118 34.66 -3.27 -6.40
CA ASN A 118 35.14 -3.67 -7.73
C ASN A 118 34.19 -3.36 -8.90
N GLU A 119 32.90 -3.13 -8.65
CA GLU A 119 31.93 -2.72 -9.69
C GLU A 119 32.00 -1.20 -9.98
N LEU A 120 32.70 -0.44 -9.12
CA LEU A 120 32.65 1.01 -9.05
C LEU A 120 33.71 1.70 -9.90
N GLN A 121 34.91 1.12 -9.98
CA GLN A 121 35.93 1.58 -10.91
C GLN A 121 35.48 1.47 -12.38
N ARG A 122 34.65 0.46 -12.70
CA ARG A 122 34.13 0.24 -14.07
C ARG A 122 33.03 1.21 -14.50
N LEU A 123 32.41 1.92 -13.56
CA LEU A 123 31.39 2.94 -13.83
C LEU A 123 32.02 4.35 -13.86
N GLU A 124 33.02 4.63 -13.03
CA GLU A 124 33.85 5.85 -13.14
C GLU A 124 34.54 5.98 -14.51
N GLU A 125 35.00 4.88 -15.09
CA GLU A 125 35.57 4.86 -16.45
C GLU A 125 34.54 5.15 -17.55
N ARG A 126 33.25 4.88 -17.33
CA ARG A 126 32.17 5.25 -18.27
C ARG A 126 31.74 6.70 -18.12
N ASP A 127 31.72 7.24 -16.91
CA ASP A 127 31.31 8.62 -16.62
C ASP A 127 32.35 9.65 -17.10
N GLY A 128 33.63 9.29 -17.17
CA GLY A 128 34.68 10.17 -17.70
C GLY A 128 34.51 10.55 -19.18
N GLN A 129 33.78 9.75 -19.98
CA GLN A 129 33.57 10.03 -21.41
C GLN A 129 32.30 10.84 -21.70
N MET A 130 31.33 10.89 -20.77
CA MET A 130 30.05 11.59 -21.00
C MET A 130 30.03 13.02 -20.44
N GLY A 131 30.95 13.35 -19.52
CA GLY A 131 31.05 14.66 -18.88
C GLY A 131 31.62 15.80 -19.73
N SER A 132 32.25 15.54 -20.87
CA SER A 132 32.90 16.61 -21.66
C SER A 132 31.96 17.40 -22.58
N LYS A 133 30.70 16.99 -22.73
CA LYS A 133 29.78 17.58 -23.72
C LYS A 133 28.82 18.63 -23.15
N TYR A 134 28.83 18.89 -21.85
CA TYR A 134 27.75 19.67 -21.21
C TYR A 134 28.17 20.78 -20.25
N LEU A 135 29.47 21.09 -20.08
CA LEU A 135 29.87 22.16 -19.15
C LEU A 135 31.03 23.00 -19.66
N ASP A 136 30.69 24.09 -20.34
CA ASP A 136 31.34 25.41 -20.22
C ASP A 136 30.21 26.44 -20.43
N PRO A 137 29.90 27.37 -19.49
CA PRO A 137 30.75 27.99 -18.47
C PRO A 137 30.07 28.12 -17.09
N ILE A 138 30.45 27.30 -16.09
CA ILE A 138 30.37 27.67 -14.65
C ILE A 138 31.64 27.14 -13.98
N GLU A 139 32.80 27.52 -14.52
CA GLU A 139 34.05 27.34 -13.82
C GLU A 139 34.08 28.33 -12.65
N HIS A 140 34.03 27.82 -11.42
CA HIS A 140 34.81 28.29 -10.24
C HIS A 140 34.22 27.86 -8.89
N PHE A 141 33.07 27.18 -8.85
CA PHE A 141 32.51 26.65 -7.61
C PHE A 141 32.96 25.21 -7.25
N PRO A 142 33.16 24.26 -8.20
CA PRO A 142 33.52 22.87 -7.86
C PRO A 142 34.92 22.74 -7.26
N ASN A 143 35.89 23.50 -7.76
CA ASN A 143 37.31 23.39 -7.36
C ASN A 143 37.60 23.75 -5.89
N LYS A 144 36.71 24.49 -5.21
CA LYS A 144 36.85 24.77 -3.77
C LYS A 144 36.23 23.67 -2.90
N ILE A 145 35.20 22.99 -3.40
CA ILE A 145 34.54 21.88 -2.70
C ILE A 145 35.39 20.61 -2.81
N ASP A 146 36.01 20.37 -3.97
CA ASP A 146 36.89 19.22 -4.15
C ASP A 146 38.18 19.36 -3.34
N LYS A 147 38.77 20.56 -3.26
CA LYS A 147 39.91 20.84 -2.36
C LYS A 147 39.55 20.69 -0.88
N LEU A 148 38.31 20.97 -0.48
CA LEU A 148 37.83 20.78 0.89
C LEU A 148 37.60 19.29 1.20
N LEU A 149 37.05 18.54 0.26
CA LEU A 149 36.85 17.08 0.35
C LEU A 149 38.19 16.33 0.38
N ASP A 150 39.19 16.77 -0.40
CA ASP A 150 40.54 16.20 -0.40
C ASP A 150 41.34 16.52 0.87
N ALA A 151 41.08 17.67 1.50
CA ALA A 151 41.65 18.01 2.81
C ALA A 151 41.00 17.17 3.92
N LEU A 152 39.68 16.95 3.86
CA LEU A 152 38.95 16.11 4.81
C LEU A 152 39.30 14.62 4.68
N ASN A 153 39.49 14.12 3.46
CA ASN A 153 39.89 12.73 3.21
C ASN A 153 41.34 12.43 3.63
N ARG A 154 42.26 13.41 3.52
CA ARG A 154 43.63 13.27 4.04
C ARG A 154 43.70 13.20 5.56
N VAL A 155 42.83 13.94 6.26
CA VAL A 155 42.76 13.89 7.73
C VAL A 155 42.14 12.57 8.22
N TYR A 156 41.29 11.92 7.42
CA TYR A 156 40.57 10.72 7.83
C TYR A 156 41.34 9.40 7.61
N MET A 157 42.39 9.39 6.78
CA MET A 157 43.12 8.16 6.43
C MET A 157 44.45 7.94 7.17
N ASP A 158 44.96 8.93 7.92
CA ASP A 158 46.21 8.77 8.69
C ASP A 158 46.02 8.22 10.12
N GLN A 159 44.80 7.85 10.53
CA GLN A 159 44.53 7.35 11.90
C GLN A 159 44.04 5.90 12.01
N ILE A 160 44.02 5.10 10.93
CA ILE A 160 43.65 3.67 11.06
C ILE A 160 44.64 2.74 10.35
N ILE A 161 45.90 2.77 10.77
CA ILE A 161 46.71 1.57 10.96
C ILE A 161 47.53 1.71 12.25
N SER A 162 46.98 1.28 13.39
CA SER A 162 47.59 0.25 14.27
C SER A 162 46.97 0.21 15.68
N LYS A 163 46.50 -0.99 16.05
CA LYS A 163 46.36 -1.60 17.40
C LYS A 163 46.04 -0.73 18.64
N VAL A 164 44.81 -0.91 19.19
CA VAL A 164 44.38 -0.94 20.64
C VAL A 164 44.63 0.35 21.49
N PRO A 165 43.87 0.68 22.56
CA PRO A 165 42.44 0.89 22.80
C PRO A 165 42.10 2.36 23.25
N GLN A 166 40.81 2.64 23.52
CA GLN A 166 40.23 3.83 24.19
C GLN A 166 40.07 5.16 23.41
N MET A 167 38.80 5.60 23.36
CA MET A 167 38.24 6.96 23.23
C MET A 167 38.76 7.94 22.17
N GLN A 168 37.86 8.38 21.26
CA GLN A 168 37.34 9.76 21.08
C GLN A 168 36.57 9.84 19.74
N LYS A 169 35.24 9.90 19.71
CA LYS A 169 34.35 11.10 19.75
C LYS A 169 34.64 12.15 18.66
N SER A 170 33.54 12.58 18.00
CA SER A 170 33.38 13.63 16.96
C SER A 170 33.58 13.11 15.53
N ASN A 171 32.64 13.15 14.58
CA ASN A 171 31.48 14.03 14.36
C ASN A 171 30.29 13.24 13.78
N ASP A 172 29.28 12.93 14.60
CA ASP A 172 27.93 12.64 14.11
C ASP A 172 27.34 13.96 13.61
N SER A 173 26.91 14.04 12.34
CA SER A 173 26.26 15.23 11.81
C SER A 173 24.99 15.54 12.62
N LEU A 174 24.74 16.82 12.91
CA LEU A 174 23.56 17.32 13.63
C LEU A 174 22.24 16.72 13.07
N PHE A 175 22.21 16.51 11.75
CA PHE A 175 21.10 15.87 11.03
C PHE A 175 20.90 14.40 11.41
N GLY A 176 21.98 13.61 11.55
CA GLY A 176 21.91 12.23 12.00
C GLY A 176 21.37 12.10 13.43
N HIS A 177 21.74 13.03 14.32
CA HIS A 177 21.23 13.06 15.69
C HIS A 177 19.74 13.46 15.73
N ILE A 178 19.33 14.43 14.90
CA ILE A 178 17.93 14.86 14.74
C ILE A 178 17.06 13.71 14.20
N CYS A 179 17.44 13.08 13.08
CA CYS A 179 16.68 11.98 12.48
C CYS A 179 16.54 10.79 13.44
N LYS A 180 17.62 10.47 14.17
CA LYS A 180 17.66 9.36 15.13
C LYS A 180 16.75 9.54 16.34
N GLN A 181 16.55 10.78 16.77
CA GLN A 181 15.79 11.10 17.99
C GLN A 181 14.38 11.67 17.74
N GLN A 182 14.15 12.38 16.64
CA GLN A 182 12.88 13.08 16.41
C GLN A 182 11.87 12.28 15.58
N ILE A 183 12.32 11.32 14.76
CA ILE A 183 11.43 10.53 13.93
C ILE A 183 10.72 9.48 14.79
N THR A 184 9.41 9.67 14.94
CA THR A 184 8.51 8.81 15.72
C THR A 184 7.57 8.01 14.84
N ASN A 185 7.32 8.46 13.60
CA ASN A 185 6.46 7.80 12.62
C ASN A 185 7.23 7.65 11.31
N LEU A 186 7.25 6.44 10.76
CA LEU A 186 7.88 6.16 9.48
C LEU A 186 6.95 5.31 8.61
N ILE A 187 6.70 5.77 7.39
CA ILE A 187 5.98 5.02 6.35
C ILE A 187 6.97 4.78 5.20
N LEU A 188 7.18 3.52 4.87
CA LEU A 188 8.01 3.11 3.74
C LEU A 188 7.11 2.46 2.70
N VAL A 189 7.17 2.97 1.48
CA VAL A 189 6.44 2.43 0.34
C VAL A 189 7.47 1.93 -0.66
N ILE A 190 7.48 0.62 -0.93
CA ILE A 190 8.40 -0.01 -1.87
C ILE A 190 7.66 -0.21 -3.20
N ASN A 191 8.05 0.54 -4.24
CA ASN A 191 7.46 0.50 -5.58
C ASN A 191 8.41 -0.15 -6.60
N GLU A 192 7.84 -0.81 -7.61
CA GLU A 192 8.51 -1.77 -8.52
C GLU A 192 9.41 -1.18 -9.63
N ASN A 193 9.62 0.13 -9.72
CA ASN A 193 10.05 0.73 -11.00
C ASN A 193 11.54 0.57 -11.40
N ASN A 194 12.24 -0.50 -11.00
CA ASN A 194 13.43 -1.10 -11.67
C ASN A 194 14.36 -1.81 -10.69
N ILE A 195 14.00 -3.01 -10.22
CA ILE A 195 15.00 -3.92 -9.62
C ILE A 195 15.05 -5.21 -10.45
N GLU A 196 15.52 -5.10 -11.68
CA GLU A 196 16.16 -6.24 -12.32
C GLU A 196 17.52 -6.51 -11.64
N LYS A 197 17.80 -7.78 -11.35
CA LYS A 197 19.13 -8.33 -11.04
C LYS A 197 19.82 -8.02 -9.70
N ILE A 198 19.17 -7.49 -8.66
CA ILE A 198 19.75 -7.60 -7.30
C ILE A 198 19.31 -8.94 -6.70
N LYS A 199 20.26 -9.73 -6.14
CA LYS A 199 19.95 -10.93 -5.36
C LYS A 199 18.97 -10.56 -4.26
N LYS A 200 17.70 -10.86 -4.51
CA LYS A 200 16.56 -10.22 -3.88
C LYS A 200 16.56 -10.40 -2.34
N GLU A 201 17.00 -11.55 -1.84
CA GLU A 201 17.04 -11.93 -0.42
C GLU A 201 17.97 -11.05 0.45
N ALA A 202 19.03 -10.48 -0.12
CA ALA A 202 19.99 -9.67 0.64
C ALA A 202 19.50 -8.24 0.91
N TYR A 203 18.50 -7.76 0.16
CA TYR A 203 18.00 -6.40 0.23
C TYR A 203 17.10 -6.18 1.46
N THR A 204 16.15 -7.07 1.70
CA THR A 204 15.23 -6.97 2.86
C THR A 204 15.98 -7.17 4.18
N LYS A 205 16.93 -8.11 4.26
CA LYS A 205 17.73 -8.34 5.48
C LYS A 205 18.41 -7.07 6.04
N ASN A 206 18.96 -6.23 5.16
CA ASN A 206 19.73 -5.05 5.59
C ASN A 206 18.83 -3.85 5.92
N VAL A 207 17.74 -3.65 5.18
CA VAL A 207 16.90 -2.46 5.34
C VAL A 207 16.17 -2.46 6.69
N TYR A 208 15.50 -3.55 7.05
CA TYR A 208 14.74 -3.64 8.31
C TYR A 208 15.65 -3.55 9.54
N ALA A 209 16.80 -4.24 9.51
CA ALA A 209 17.77 -4.19 10.61
C ALA A 209 18.35 -2.78 10.80
N VAL A 210 18.66 -2.09 9.69
CA VAL A 210 19.17 -0.72 9.74
C VAL A 210 18.13 0.24 10.27
N ILE A 211 16.88 0.19 9.81
CA ILE A 211 15.81 1.08 10.27
C ILE A 211 15.58 0.93 11.78
N LEU A 212 15.41 -0.31 12.24
CA LEU A 212 15.12 -0.61 13.64
C LEU A 212 16.30 -0.32 14.57
N ALA A 213 17.54 -0.44 14.09
CA ALA A 213 18.74 -0.07 14.84
C ALA A 213 19.00 1.46 14.81
N PHE A 214 18.59 2.14 13.74
CA PHE A 214 18.89 3.55 13.53
C PHE A 214 17.94 4.46 14.31
N PHE A 215 16.63 4.22 14.26
CA PHE A 215 15.65 5.10 14.92
C PHE A 215 15.39 4.68 16.36
N LYS A 216 15.83 5.49 17.32
CA LYS A 216 15.73 5.18 18.77
C LYS A 216 14.33 5.42 19.35
N ASN A 217 13.58 6.38 18.79
CA ASN A 217 12.28 6.84 19.30
C ASN A 217 11.11 6.50 18.36
N LEU A 218 11.30 5.54 17.45
CA LEU A 218 10.27 5.16 16.49
C LEU A 218 9.10 4.47 17.20
N LYS A 219 7.93 5.12 17.18
CA LYS A 219 6.69 4.62 17.75
C LYS A 219 5.84 3.89 16.72
N HIS A 220 5.71 4.43 15.52
CA HIS A 220 4.93 3.82 14.44
C HIS A 220 5.79 3.53 13.22
N LEU A 221 5.74 2.29 12.76
CA LEU A 221 6.39 1.83 11.53
C LEU A 221 5.34 1.20 10.65
N THR A 222 5.24 1.67 9.41
CA THR A 222 4.40 1.06 8.37
C THR A 222 5.24 0.81 7.15
N ILE A 223 5.26 -0.44 6.69
CA ILE A 223 6.01 -0.84 5.51
C ILE A 223 4.99 -1.45 4.55
N VAL A 224 4.72 -0.72 3.48
CA VAL A 224 3.79 -1.10 2.42
C VAL A 224 4.62 -1.56 1.24
N GLU A 225 4.49 -2.84 0.91
CA GLU A 225 4.99 -3.40 -0.34
C GLU A 225 3.80 -3.42 -1.31
N SER A 226 3.99 -2.95 -2.54
CA SER A 226 2.92 -2.91 -3.56
C SER A 226 2.27 -4.29 -3.76
N SER A 227 0.95 -4.31 -3.96
CA SER A 227 0.12 -5.53 -4.09
C SER A 227 0.34 -6.34 -5.37
N SER A 228 1.17 -5.86 -6.30
CA SER A 228 1.62 -6.58 -7.50
C SER A 228 2.80 -7.54 -7.24
N ILE A 229 3.31 -7.57 -6.01
CA ILE A 229 4.58 -8.20 -5.69
C ILE A 229 4.39 -9.66 -5.26
N ASP A 230 4.24 -10.56 -6.24
CA ASP A 230 4.54 -11.99 -6.09
C ASP A 230 6.08 -12.26 -6.14
N ASN A 231 6.89 -11.20 -6.36
CA ASN A 231 8.28 -11.31 -6.83
C ASN A 231 9.37 -10.69 -5.92
N TYR A 232 9.06 -10.15 -4.73
CA TYR A 232 10.07 -9.77 -3.72
C TYR A 232 10.16 -10.79 -2.59
N PRO A 233 11.34 -10.99 -2.00
CA PRO A 233 11.51 -11.79 -0.80
C PRO A 233 11.10 -10.92 0.39
N ARG A 234 9.89 -11.19 0.86
CA ARG A 234 9.33 -10.59 2.07
C ARG A 234 10.20 -10.91 3.27
N LEU A 235 10.04 -10.15 4.34
CA LEU A 235 10.86 -10.29 5.54
C LEU A 235 10.81 -11.73 6.08
N SER A 236 11.97 -12.40 6.13
CA SER A 236 12.17 -13.60 6.94
C SER A 236 13.03 -13.25 8.16
N LEU A 237 12.47 -13.45 9.35
CA LEU A 237 13.10 -13.21 10.64
C LEU A 237 14.01 -14.35 11.08
N CYS A 238 13.89 -15.53 10.46
CA CYS A 238 14.84 -16.63 10.63
C CYS A 238 16.28 -16.21 10.32
N ASP A 239 16.47 -15.24 9.43
CA ASP A 239 17.78 -14.74 9.00
C ASP A 239 18.29 -13.51 9.79
N LEU A 240 17.47 -12.97 10.70
CA LEU A 240 17.79 -11.80 11.50
C LEU A 240 18.15 -12.19 12.93
N SER A 241 19.21 -11.56 13.47
CA SER A 241 19.60 -11.78 14.86
C SER A 241 18.44 -11.45 15.81
N PRO A 242 18.20 -12.22 16.88
CA PRO A 242 17.20 -11.89 17.91
C PRO A 242 17.35 -10.48 18.50
N THR A 243 18.55 -9.91 18.41
CA THR A 243 18.90 -8.56 18.84
C THR A 243 18.49 -7.44 17.88
N THR A 244 17.93 -7.73 16.71
CA THR A 244 17.67 -6.71 15.67
C THR A 244 16.55 -5.74 16.06
N PHE A 245 15.62 -6.16 16.91
CA PHE A 245 14.46 -5.38 17.34
C PHE A 245 14.68 -4.67 18.69
N PHE A 246 15.86 -4.06 18.89
CA PHE A 246 16.16 -3.34 20.14
C PHE A 246 15.44 -2.00 20.29
N SER A 247 14.65 -1.55 19.30
CA SER A 247 13.81 -0.36 19.49
C SER A 247 12.67 -0.70 20.45
N SER A 248 12.89 -0.37 21.72
CA SER A 248 11.95 -0.60 22.81
C SER A 248 10.69 0.28 22.75
N SER A 249 10.60 1.23 21.81
CA SER A 249 9.58 2.28 21.78
C SER A 249 8.44 2.06 20.78
N LEU A 250 8.50 0.99 19.98
CA LEU A 250 7.51 0.75 18.92
C LEU A 250 6.16 0.32 19.52
N THR A 251 5.13 1.12 19.24
CA THR A 251 3.74 0.88 19.66
C THR A 251 2.84 0.41 18.52
N LYS A 252 3.17 0.74 17.27
CA LYS A 252 2.43 0.31 16.07
C LYS A 252 3.38 -0.23 15.00
N LEU A 253 3.08 -1.42 14.50
CA LEU A 253 3.80 -2.05 13.41
C LEU A 253 2.82 -2.51 12.33
N CYS A 254 3.06 -2.12 11.08
CA CYS A 254 2.41 -2.64 9.89
C CYS A 254 3.48 -3.20 8.96
N ILE A 255 3.42 -4.49 8.64
CA ILE A 255 4.52 -5.21 7.98
C ILE A 255 4.02 -6.42 7.17
N ASN A 256 4.74 -6.72 6.08
CA ASN A 256 4.57 -7.95 5.32
C ASN A 256 5.67 -8.94 5.72
N VAL A 257 5.28 -10.17 6.02
CA VAL A 257 6.22 -11.23 6.42
C VAL A 257 6.10 -12.43 5.49
N ASN A 258 7.18 -13.20 5.41
CA ASN A 258 7.20 -14.39 4.58
C ASN A 258 6.35 -15.51 5.20
N SER A 259 6.49 -15.78 6.49
CA SER A 259 5.90 -16.96 7.14
C SER A 259 5.24 -16.66 8.51
N PHE A 260 4.47 -17.62 9.02
CA PHE A 260 3.89 -17.56 10.37
C PHE A 260 4.93 -17.61 11.50
N ASP A 261 6.06 -18.29 11.28
CA ASP A 261 7.16 -18.32 12.24
C ASP A 261 7.73 -16.91 12.48
N ASP A 262 7.71 -16.06 11.45
CA ASP A 262 8.11 -14.67 11.56
C ASP A 262 7.12 -13.87 12.43
N VAL A 263 5.82 -14.12 12.32
CA VAL A 263 4.81 -13.50 13.20
C VAL A 263 5.06 -13.86 14.66
N HIS A 264 5.34 -15.14 14.93
CA HIS A 264 5.70 -15.60 16.27
C HIS A 264 6.99 -14.94 16.77
N ALA A 265 8.02 -14.85 15.95
CA ALA A 265 9.29 -14.23 16.33
C ALA A 265 9.16 -12.73 16.66
N LEU A 266 8.24 -12.00 16.01
CA LEU A 266 7.92 -10.60 16.39
C LEU A 266 7.27 -10.52 17.76
N LEU A 267 6.40 -11.48 18.08
CA LEU A 267 5.57 -11.48 19.27
C LEU A 267 6.26 -12.10 20.50
N ASP A 268 7.28 -12.94 20.32
CA ASP A 268 8.02 -13.61 21.41
C ASP A 268 9.02 -12.68 22.13
N GLY A 269 8.54 -11.52 22.59
CA GLY A 269 9.24 -10.65 23.54
C GLY A 269 10.18 -9.60 22.93
N ARG A 270 10.29 -9.55 21.59
CA ARG A 270 11.09 -8.55 20.87
C ARG A 270 10.48 -7.14 20.92
N LEU A 271 9.14 -7.04 20.90
CA LEU A 271 8.42 -5.77 20.82
C LEU A 271 7.49 -5.56 22.03
N LYS A 272 8.07 -5.33 23.22
CA LYS A 272 7.32 -5.28 24.49
C LYS A 272 6.29 -4.16 24.57
N GLN A 273 6.48 -3.03 23.88
CA GLN A 273 5.56 -1.88 23.91
C GLN A 273 4.51 -1.91 22.79
N LEU A 274 4.45 -2.97 22.00
CA LEU A 274 3.55 -3.07 20.86
C LEU A 274 2.09 -3.11 21.31
N ILE A 275 1.29 -2.16 20.81
CA ILE A 275 -0.14 -2.01 21.06
C ILE A 275 -0.94 -2.46 19.83
N THR A 276 -0.44 -2.14 18.64
CA THR A 276 -1.10 -2.45 17.36
C THR A 276 -0.15 -3.19 16.44
N LEU A 277 -0.58 -4.35 15.96
CA LEU A 277 0.15 -5.13 14.96
C LEU A 277 -0.76 -5.42 13.77
N ILE A 278 -0.32 -5.02 12.58
CA ILE A 278 -0.96 -5.32 11.30
C ILE A 278 0.06 -6.12 10.48
N VAL A 279 -0.30 -7.34 10.13
CA VAL A 279 0.59 -8.25 9.42
C VAL A 279 -0.10 -8.86 8.22
N GLN A 280 0.60 -8.86 7.08
CA GLN A 280 0.26 -9.64 5.91
C GLN A 280 1.26 -10.80 5.76
N VAL A 281 0.77 -12.03 5.58
CA VAL A 281 1.56 -13.25 5.43
C VAL A 281 1.38 -13.82 4.02
N ASP A 282 2.49 -14.22 3.40
CA ASP A 282 2.52 -14.70 2.02
C ASP A 282 2.62 -16.21 1.88
N SER A 283 3.76 -16.79 2.27
CA SER A 283 4.09 -18.18 1.96
C SER A 283 4.05 -19.02 3.22
N ILE A 284 3.23 -20.06 3.19
CA ILE A 284 3.08 -20.96 4.33
C ILE A 284 3.76 -22.27 3.98
N HIS A 285 5.08 -22.19 3.91
CA HIS A 285 5.90 -23.36 4.19
C HIS A 285 5.80 -23.62 5.69
N ASN A 286 4.82 -24.45 6.05
CA ASN A 286 4.70 -25.03 7.39
C ASN A 286 5.95 -25.86 7.71
N ARG A 287 7.02 -25.23 8.20
CA ARG A 287 7.81 -25.91 9.21
C ARG A 287 6.90 -25.92 10.43
N ILE A 288 6.16 -27.01 10.60
CA ILE A 288 5.38 -27.28 11.80
C ILE A 288 6.39 -27.43 12.94
N SER A 289 6.98 -26.34 13.43
CA SER A 289 7.68 -26.37 14.70
C SER A 289 6.60 -26.41 15.76
N THR A 290 6.28 -27.65 16.11
CA THR A 290 5.62 -28.03 17.33
C THR A 290 6.29 -27.33 18.53
N TYR A 291 5.45 -26.88 19.47
CA TYR A 291 5.82 -26.30 20.78
C TYR A 291 6.24 -24.82 20.82
N TYR A 292 5.29 -23.92 20.50
CA TYR A 292 5.40 -22.52 20.93
C TYR A 292 4.72 -22.32 22.29
N LYS A 293 5.52 -22.35 23.35
CA LYS A 293 5.13 -22.06 24.73
C LYS A 293 5.48 -20.59 25.03
N GLY A 294 4.75 -19.67 24.41
CA GLY A 294 4.97 -18.23 24.56
C GLY A 294 4.08 -17.62 25.64
N ASN A 295 4.58 -16.57 26.30
CA ASN A 295 3.82 -15.81 27.30
C ASN A 295 2.67 -15.01 26.67
N ASP A 296 1.72 -14.61 27.52
CA ASP A 296 0.63 -13.68 27.18
C ASP A 296 1.18 -12.35 26.65
N LEU A 297 0.39 -11.70 25.80
CA LEU A 297 0.72 -10.42 25.15
C LEU A 297 -0.16 -9.28 25.71
N PRO A 298 0.04 -8.83 26.97
CA PRO A 298 -0.90 -7.93 27.66
C PRO A 298 -1.03 -6.53 27.04
N ASN A 299 0.02 -6.07 26.37
CA ASN A 299 0.07 -4.73 25.77
C ASN A 299 -0.63 -4.67 24.41
N LEU A 300 -0.76 -5.80 23.71
CA LEU A 300 -1.36 -5.82 22.38
C LEU A 300 -2.88 -5.66 22.50
N LYS A 301 -3.41 -4.58 21.93
CA LYS A 301 -4.85 -4.24 21.94
C LYS A 301 -5.51 -4.39 20.58
N CYS A 302 -4.76 -4.21 19.50
CA CYS A 302 -5.26 -4.35 18.13
C CYS A 302 -4.37 -5.33 17.35
N PHE A 303 -4.98 -6.34 16.75
CA PHE A 303 -4.29 -7.30 15.90
C PHE A 303 -5.03 -7.47 14.57
N SER A 304 -4.32 -7.32 13.46
CA SER A 304 -4.82 -7.57 12.12
C SER A 304 -3.91 -8.55 11.40
N LEU A 305 -4.49 -9.64 10.90
CA LEU A 305 -3.78 -10.68 10.17
C LEU A 305 -4.44 -10.89 8.82
N MET A 306 -3.67 -10.75 7.75
CA MET A 306 -4.09 -11.03 6.38
C MET A 306 -3.23 -12.13 5.78
N CYS A 307 -3.81 -13.30 5.52
CA CYS A 307 -3.15 -14.39 4.82
C CYS A 307 -3.64 -14.38 3.37
N CYS A 308 -2.76 -13.98 2.44
CA CYS A 308 -3.12 -13.83 1.03
C CYS A 308 -3.13 -15.16 0.28
N HIS A 309 -2.39 -16.16 0.75
CA HIS A 309 -2.40 -17.51 0.19
C HIS A 309 -3.11 -18.50 1.09
N SER A 310 -3.61 -19.57 0.45
CA SER A 310 -4.26 -20.68 1.13
C SER A 310 -3.27 -21.35 2.11
N PHE A 311 -3.71 -21.66 3.34
CA PHE A 311 -2.90 -22.40 4.31
C PHE A 311 -3.59 -23.53 5.04
N GLN A 312 -2.79 -24.43 5.62
CA GLN A 312 -3.22 -25.49 6.52
C GLN A 312 -2.87 -25.14 7.97
N GLY A 313 -3.77 -25.46 8.91
CA GLY A 313 -3.48 -25.38 10.35
C GLY A 313 -4.16 -24.23 11.08
N PHE A 314 -5.43 -23.95 10.80
CA PHE A 314 -6.23 -22.96 11.54
C PHE A 314 -6.17 -23.20 13.07
N ASP A 315 -6.50 -24.40 13.53
CA ASP A 315 -6.50 -24.70 14.98
C ASP A 315 -5.08 -24.74 15.57
N ASN A 316 -4.14 -25.35 14.84
CA ASN A 316 -2.79 -25.57 15.35
C ASN A 316 -1.92 -24.30 15.38
N VAL A 317 -2.20 -23.32 14.52
CA VAL A 317 -1.39 -22.10 14.35
C VAL A 317 -2.19 -20.87 14.77
N ILE A 318 -3.33 -20.60 14.13
CA ILE A 318 -4.09 -19.36 14.35
C ILE A 318 -4.73 -19.34 15.72
N VAL A 319 -5.51 -20.37 16.06
CA VAL A 319 -6.23 -20.42 17.35
C VAL A 319 -5.23 -20.35 18.51
N ARG A 320 -4.15 -21.14 18.47
CA ARG A 320 -3.09 -21.10 19.48
C ARG A 320 -2.39 -19.75 19.60
N LEU A 321 -2.15 -19.06 18.48
CA LEU A 321 -1.59 -17.71 18.50
C LEU A 321 -2.56 -16.73 19.18
N LEU A 322 -3.84 -16.79 18.79
CA LEU A 322 -4.89 -15.92 19.29
C LEU A 322 -5.18 -16.13 20.79
N HIS A 323 -5.06 -17.37 21.30
CA HIS A 323 -5.18 -17.67 22.73
C HIS A 323 -4.16 -16.91 23.61
N ARG A 324 -3.02 -16.48 23.05
CA ARG A 324 -2.02 -15.67 23.76
C ARG A 324 -2.39 -14.18 23.86
N MET A 325 -3.46 -13.77 23.17
CA MET A 325 -3.85 -12.38 22.97
C MET A 325 -5.16 -12.04 23.70
N ILE A 326 -5.31 -12.53 24.93
CA ILE A 326 -6.55 -12.42 25.74
C ILE A 326 -7.02 -10.98 26.03
N TYR A 327 -6.12 -10.00 25.87
CA TYR A 327 -6.38 -8.58 26.14
C TYR A 327 -6.71 -7.75 24.88
N LEU A 328 -6.93 -8.40 23.74
CA LEU A 328 -7.32 -7.73 22.50
C LEU A 328 -8.67 -7.04 22.63
N LYS A 329 -8.75 -5.83 22.10
CA LYS A 329 -9.98 -5.05 21.93
C LYS A 329 -10.48 -5.09 20.51
N GLU A 330 -9.57 -5.19 19.54
CA GLU A 330 -9.86 -5.22 18.12
C GLU A 330 -9.11 -6.36 17.43
N LEU A 331 -9.84 -7.17 16.68
CA LEU A 331 -9.30 -8.28 15.91
C LEU A 331 -9.80 -8.18 14.47
N THR A 332 -8.88 -8.20 13.52
CA THR A 332 -9.17 -8.26 12.08
C THR A 332 -8.50 -9.50 11.48
N LEU A 333 -9.28 -10.38 10.85
CA LEU A 333 -8.77 -11.61 10.24
C LEU A 333 -9.19 -11.73 8.77
N TYR A 334 -8.24 -11.88 7.86
CA TYR A 334 -8.50 -12.30 6.48
C TYR A 334 -7.76 -13.61 6.23
N LEU A 335 -8.49 -14.72 6.15
CA LEU A 335 -7.92 -16.06 6.12
C LEU A 335 -8.48 -16.86 4.94
N HIS A 336 -7.59 -17.54 4.21
CA HIS A 336 -7.94 -18.57 3.25
C HIS A 336 -7.30 -19.89 3.67
N ILE A 337 -8.12 -20.90 3.94
CA ILE A 337 -7.72 -22.16 4.57
C ILE A 337 -7.98 -23.29 3.59
N PHE A 338 -7.02 -24.17 3.36
CA PHE A 338 -7.17 -25.36 2.52
C PHE A 338 -6.88 -26.64 3.29
N GLY A 339 -7.30 -27.78 2.74
CA GLY A 339 -7.00 -29.11 3.27
C GLY A 339 -7.78 -29.48 4.53
N GLY A 340 -8.85 -28.74 4.85
CA GLY A 340 -9.80 -29.12 5.90
C GLY A 340 -10.79 -30.17 5.42
N SER A 341 -11.21 -31.06 6.32
CA SER A 341 -12.35 -31.97 6.08
C SER A 341 -13.69 -31.35 6.48
N LYS A 342 -13.69 -30.18 7.13
CA LYS A 342 -14.87 -29.47 7.63
C LYS A 342 -14.68 -27.96 7.55
N PHE A 343 -15.75 -27.25 7.19
CA PHE A 343 -15.79 -25.80 7.23
C PHE A 343 -15.77 -25.29 8.68
N ILE A 344 -15.34 -24.05 8.89
CA ILE A 344 -15.34 -23.42 10.21
C ILE A 344 -16.75 -22.95 10.55
N ALA A 345 -17.40 -23.65 11.48
CA ALA A 345 -18.72 -23.32 12.00
C ALA A 345 -18.68 -22.12 12.95
N GLY A 346 -19.80 -21.42 13.10
CA GLY A 346 -19.91 -20.29 14.03
C GLY A 346 -19.64 -20.70 15.49
N THR A 347 -20.15 -21.85 15.90
CA THR A 347 -19.86 -22.44 17.21
C THR A 347 -18.38 -22.74 17.43
N HIS A 348 -17.63 -23.06 16.38
CA HIS A 348 -16.18 -23.26 16.46
C HIS A 348 -15.46 -21.94 16.73
N LEU A 349 -15.85 -20.85 16.05
CA LEU A 349 -15.30 -19.51 16.32
C LEU A 349 -15.65 -19.02 17.72
N ASP A 350 -16.87 -19.28 18.19
CA ASP A 350 -17.28 -18.94 19.54
C ASP A 350 -16.43 -19.65 20.60
N ASN A 351 -16.32 -20.98 20.48
CA ASN A 351 -15.64 -21.82 21.46
C ASN A 351 -14.12 -21.68 21.42
N GLU A 352 -13.51 -21.47 20.26
CA GLU A 352 -12.05 -21.46 20.13
C GLU A 352 -11.45 -20.06 20.13
N ILE A 353 -12.21 -19.01 19.79
CA ILE A 353 -11.66 -17.64 19.73
C ILE A 353 -12.38 -16.72 20.71
N LEU A 354 -13.71 -16.63 20.61
CA LEU A 354 -14.44 -15.54 21.26
C LEU A 354 -14.55 -15.72 22.77
N ILE A 355 -14.75 -16.95 23.25
CA ILE A 355 -14.78 -17.24 24.70
C ILE A 355 -13.44 -16.90 25.39
N HIS A 356 -12.34 -16.95 24.65
CA HIS A 356 -10.99 -16.66 25.14
C HIS A 356 -10.62 -15.17 25.07
N MET A 357 -11.48 -14.31 24.50
CA MET A 357 -11.21 -12.89 24.30
C MET A 357 -12.31 -12.01 24.94
N PRO A 358 -12.40 -11.97 26.28
CA PRO A 358 -13.47 -11.25 26.98
C PRO A 358 -13.45 -9.73 26.77
N GLN A 359 -12.33 -9.16 26.33
CA GLN A 359 -12.17 -7.72 26.07
C GLN A 359 -12.41 -7.33 24.60
N LEU A 360 -12.81 -8.27 23.75
CA LEU A 360 -12.95 -8.02 22.31
C LEU A 360 -14.24 -7.26 22.00
N HIS A 361 -14.10 -6.00 21.58
CA HIS A 361 -15.23 -5.13 21.21
C HIS A 361 -15.51 -5.22 19.72
N THR A 362 -14.44 -5.28 18.91
CA THR A 362 -14.54 -5.27 17.44
C THR A 362 -13.91 -6.54 16.89
N PHE A 363 -14.71 -7.31 16.14
CA PHE A 363 -14.21 -8.46 15.39
C PHE A 363 -14.64 -8.36 13.94
N ILE A 364 -13.68 -8.09 13.06
CA ILE A 364 -13.86 -8.00 11.62
C ILE A 364 -13.18 -9.22 11.01
N PHE A 365 -13.89 -9.99 10.20
CA PHE A 365 -13.29 -11.18 9.62
C PHE A 365 -13.80 -11.52 8.23
N TYR A 366 -12.94 -12.20 7.49
CA TYR A 366 -13.24 -12.97 6.29
C TYR A 366 -12.48 -14.29 6.41
N ILE A 367 -13.21 -15.40 6.40
CA ILE A 367 -12.66 -16.74 6.49
C ILE A 367 -13.21 -17.54 5.33
N ALA A 368 -12.33 -17.94 4.42
CA ALA A 368 -12.61 -18.87 3.34
C ALA A 368 -12.04 -20.24 3.70
N SER A 369 -12.89 -21.26 3.79
CA SER A 369 -12.50 -22.65 4.05
C SER A 369 -12.76 -23.49 2.81
N GLU A 370 -11.67 -23.92 2.17
CA GLU A 370 -11.68 -24.92 1.11
C GLU A 370 -11.73 -26.33 1.71
N ASN A 371 -12.80 -27.06 1.39
CA ASN A 371 -13.08 -28.38 1.93
C ASN A 371 -13.25 -29.42 0.83
N VAL A 372 -12.78 -30.63 1.13
CA VAL A 372 -13.05 -31.80 0.30
C VAL A 372 -14.29 -32.53 0.83
N ILE A 373 -15.31 -32.66 0.00
CA ILE A 373 -16.56 -33.34 0.32
C ILE A 373 -16.39 -34.83 0.01
N ALA A 374 -16.61 -35.67 1.03
CA ALA A 374 -16.51 -37.12 0.89
C ALA A 374 -17.64 -37.74 0.05
N ASP A 375 -18.87 -37.20 0.17
CA ASP A 375 -20.03 -37.63 -0.59
C ASP A 375 -20.62 -36.46 -1.41
N PRO A 376 -20.52 -36.48 -2.75
CA PRO A 376 -20.94 -35.39 -3.62
C PRO A 376 -22.46 -35.17 -3.63
N THR A 377 -23.25 -36.09 -3.06
CA THR A 377 -24.71 -35.94 -2.90
C THR A 377 -25.08 -35.01 -1.76
N ILE A 378 -24.19 -34.83 -0.76
CA ILE A 378 -24.40 -33.95 0.38
C ILE A 378 -23.90 -32.55 0.01
N ARG A 379 -24.84 -31.65 -0.31
CA ARG A 379 -24.56 -30.22 -0.52
C ARG A 379 -24.95 -29.41 0.70
N ILE A 380 -23.96 -28.76 1.28
CA ILE A 380 -24.14 -27.75 2.33
C ILE A 380 -24.70 -26.47 1.70
N SER A 381 -25.85 -26.03 2.17
CA SER A 381 -26.47 -24.76 1.76
C SER A 381 -25.97 -23.59 2.59
N ASN A 382 -26.20 -22.36 2.12
CA ASN A 382 -25.96 -21.16 2.93
C ASN A 382 -26.75 -21.18 4.24
N ASP A 383 -27.98 -21.72 4.23
CA ASP A 383 -28.84 -21.81 5.40
C ASP A 383 -28.25 -22.76 6.46
N ASP A 384 -27.64 -23.87 6.03
CA ASP A 384 -26.99 -24.82 6.95
C ASP A 384 -25.81 -24.18 7.68
N ILE A 385 -25.03 -23.34 6.99
CA ILE A 385 -23.94 -22.59 7.60
C ILE A 385 -24.49 -21.52 8.53
N GLN A 386 -25.50 -20.77 8.09
CA GLN A 386 -26.12 -19.71 8.89
C GLN A 386 -26.65 -20.25 10.23
N ARG A 387 -27.21 -21.46 10.26
CA ARG A 387 -27.63 -22.13 11.51
C ARG A 387 -26.50 -22.39 12.51
N THR A 388 -25.23 -22.39 12.08
CA THR A 388 -24.09 -22.53 12.99
C THR A 388 -23.67 -21.22 13.66
N PHE A 389 -24.18 -20.08 13.20
CA PHE A 389 -23.85 -18.73 13.70
C PHE A 389 -24.96 -18.14 14.60
N THR A 390 -25.89 -18.97 15.09
CA THR A 390 -27.07 -18.54 15.86
C THR A 390 -26.72 -17.84 17.17
N ASN A 391 -25.62 -18.21 17.84
CA ASN A 391 -25.21 -17.60 19.10
C ASN A 391 -24.49 -16.26 18.93
N ILE A 392 -24.16 -15.88 17.69
CA ILE A 392 -23.52 -14.62 17.35
C ILE A 392 -24.63 -13.59 17.05
N GLU A 393 -25.61 -13.49 17.96
CA GLU A 393 -26.86 -12.72 17.78
C GLU A 393 -26.66 -11.21 17.57
N HIS A 394 -25.43 -10.70 17.70
CA HIS A 394 -25.12 -9.28 17.58
C HIS A 394 -24.15 -8.93 16.44
N ARG A 395 -23.76 -9.89 15.59
CA ARG A 395 -22.89 -9.59 14.44
C ARG A 395 -23.63 -9.86 13.14
N GLN A 396 -23.70 -8.86 12.29
CA GLN A 396 -24.15 -9.05 10.91
C GLN A 396 -23.06 -9.87 10.19
N VAL A 397 -23.38 -11.12 9.83
CA VAL A 397 -22.48 -12.04 9.13
C VAL A 397 -23.14 -12.44 7.82
N ALA A 398 -22.33 -12.57 6.77
CA ALA A 398 -22.76 -13.06 5.47
C ALA A 398 -21.92 -14.27 5.03
N PHE A 399 -22.50 -15.03 4.11
CA PHE A 399 -22.03 -16.36 3.72
C PHE A 399 -22.01 -16.49 2.21
N MET A 400 -21.01 -17.20 1.68
CA MET A 400 -20.95 -17.58 0.27
C MET A 400 -20.40 -18.99 0.15
N VAL A 401 -21.12 -19.87 -0.53
CA VAL A 401 -20.65 -21.23 -0.83
C VAL A 401 -20.52 -21.40 -2.33
N ASP A 402 -19.32 -21.76 -2.78
CA ASP A 402 -19.04 -22.10 -4.17
C ASP A 402 -18.55 -23.55 -4.27
N TYR A 403 -18.99 -24.28 -5.29
CA TYR A 403 -18.61 -25.67 -5.57
C TYR A 403 -17.72 -25.74 -6.81
N PHE A 404 -16.42 -26.00 -6.61
CA PHE A 404 -15.40 -25.99 -7.67
C PHE A 404 -15.30 -27.33 -8.39
N GLU A 405 -15.41 -28.42 -7.66
CA GLU A 405 -15.39 -29.79 -8.19
C GLU A 405 -16.49 -30.60 -7.51
N PRO A 406 -16.89 -31.78 -8.02
CA PRO A 406 -17.89 -32.62 -7.32
C PRO A 406 -17.53 -32.86 -5.84
N TYR A 407 -16.24 -32.81 -5.54
CA TYR A 407 -15.69 -33.06 -4.21
C TYR A 407 -15.02 -31.83 -3.58
N LYS A 408 -15.10 -30.63 -4.17
CA LYS A 408 -14.40 -29.44 -3.64
C LYS A 408 -15.36 -28.26 -3.50
N MET A 409 -15.49 -27.75 -2.27
CA MET A 409 -16.27 -26.54 -1.96
C MET A 409 -15.39 -25.50 -1.28
N ILE A 410 -15.68 -24.22 -1.50
CA ILE A 410 -15.18 -23.13 -0.66
C ILE A 410 -16.37 -22.51 0.04
N CYS A 411 -16.34 -22.58 1.37
CA CYS A 411 -17.27 -21.88 2.25
C CYS A 411 -16.61 -20.59 2.72
N ARG A 412 -17.27 -19.45 2.50
CA ARG A 412 -16.80 -18.14 2.96
C ARG A 412 -17.76 -17.61 3.99
N VAL A 413 -17.19 -17.11 5.08
CA VAL A 413 -17.93 -16.43 6.13
C VAL A 413 -17.24 -15.12 6.45
N PHE A 414 -18.01 -14.03 6.53
CA PHE A 414 -17.44 -12.72 6.80
C PHE A 414 -18.39 -11.79 7.54
N SER A 415 -17.79 -10.86 8.29
CA SER A 415 -18.50 -9.79 9.00
C SER A 415 -18.98 -8.69 8.04
N LEU A 416 -20.16 -8.13 8.33
CA LEU A 416 -20.71 -6.96 7.67
C LEU A 416 -20.58 -5.69 8.55
N PRO A 417 -20.38 -4.51 7.94
CA PRO A 417 -20.10 -4.30 6.52
C PRO A 417 -18.71 -4.85 6.13
N PHE A 418 -18.56 -5.32 4.88
CA PHE A 418 -17.29 -5.87 4.40
C PHE A 418 -16.20 -4.78 4.32
N LYS A 419 -15.07 -4.97 5.03
CA LYS A 419 -14.01 -3.97 5.20
C LYS A 419 -12.72 -4.24 4.41
N PHE A 420 -12.60 -5.38 3.76
CA PHE A 420 -11.38 -5.74 3.03
C PHE A 420 -11.38 -5.18 1.61
N HIS A 421 -10.19 -4.89 1.09
CA HIS A 421 -10.02 -4.37 -0.27
C HIS A 421 -9.90 -5.47 -1.34
N LEU A 422 -9.62 -6.69 -0.91
CA LEU A 422 -9.41 -7.87 -1.73
C LEU A 422 -10.53 -8.89 -1.47
N LEU A 423 -11.02 -9.51 -2.54
CA LEU A 423 -11.90 -10.67 -2.47
C LEU A 423 -11.54 -11.65 -3.60
N GLU A 424 -11.30 -12.91 -3.26
CA GLU A 424 -10.74 -13.89 -4.21
C GLU A 424 -11.53 -15.19 -4.32
N HIS A 425 -11.33 -15.85 -5.47
CA HIS A 425 -11.91 -17.13 -5.85
C HIS A 425 -13.45 -17.12 -5.92
N VAL A 426 -14.08 -15.97 -6.15
CA VAL A 426 -15.55 -15.85 -6.13
C VAL A 426 -16.16 -16.49 -7.37
N GLY A 427 -17.14 -17.37 -7.16
CA GLY A 427 -17.92 -18.00 -8.22
C GLY A 427 -19.22 -17.26 -8.55
N ASN A 428 -20.21 -18.00 -9.04
CA ASN A 428 -21.53 -17.48 -9.44
C ASN A 428 -22.40 -17.01 -8.26
N ASN A 429 -22.06 -17.38 -7.02
CA ASN A 429 -22.90 -17.19 -5.84
C ASN A 429 -22.56 -15.90 -5.06
N ILE A 430 -22.68 -14.74 -5.72
CA ILE A 430 -22.52 -13.43 -5.07
C ILE A 430 -23.83 -13.08 -4.35
N PRO A 431 -23.79 -12.75 -3.03
CA PRO A 431 -24.96 -12.35 -2.27
C PRO A 431 -25.40 -10.94 -2.68
N ASN A 432 -26.66 -10.60 -2.42
CA ASN A 432 -27.19 -9.26 -2.74
C ASN A 432 -26.72 -8.22 -1.70
N ILE A 433 -25.41 -7.96 -1.66
CA ILE A 433 -24.72 -7.08 -0.72
C ILE A 433 -23.77 -6.18 -1.52
N VAL A 434 -23.63 -4.93 -1.09
CA VAL A 434 -22.69 -3.98 -1.71
C VAL A 434 -21.35 -4.01 -0.96
N PHE A 435 -20.29 -4.32 -1.69
CA PHE A 435 -18.91 -4.41 -1.21
C PHE A 435 -18.17 -3.09 -1.47
N ASN A 436 -18.50 -2.04 -0.72
CA ASN A 436 -17.91 -0.70 -0.90
C ASN A 436 -16.38 -0.64 -0.71
N SER A 437 -15.80 -1.58 0.04
CA SER A 437 -14.36 -1.57 0.33
C SER A 437 -13.54 -2.31 -0.72
N VAL A 438 -14.15 -3.19 -1.51
CA VAL A 438 -13.45 -4.08 -2.44
C VAL A 438 -13.03 -3.30 -3.68
N THR A 439 -11.72 -3.32 -3.95
CA THR A 439 -11.10 -2.73 -5.14
C THR A 439 -10.43 -3.77 -6.01
N HIS A 440 -10.08 -4.94 -5.45
CA HIS A 440 -9.45 -6.05 -6.16
C HIS A 440 -10.33 -7.29 -6.04
N LEU A 441 -10.75 -7.82 -7.19
CA LEU A 441 -11.64 -8.98 -7.27
C LEU A 441 -11.04 -10.04 -8.20
N LYS A 442 -10.91 -11.26 -7.69
CA LYS A 442 -10.55 -12.44 -8.51
C LYS A 442 -11.74 -13.38 -8.60
N LEU A 443 -12.26 -13.54 -9.80
CA LEU A 443 -13.36 -14.42 -10.13
C LEU A 443 -12.86 -15.76 -10.64
N TRP A 444 -13.61 -16.80 -10.32
CA TRP A 444 -13.37 -18.14 -10.80
C TRP A 444 -14.58 -18.70 -11.52
N ASP A 445 -14.36 -19.08 -12.76
CA ASP A 445 -15.38 -19.60 -13.66
C ASP A 445 -15.23 -21.11 -13.84
N LYS A 446 -16.20 -21.85 -13.30
CA LYS A 446 -16.41 -23.27 -13.64
C LYS A 446 -17.62 -23.42 -14.56
N ASP A 447 -18.72 -22.77 -14.18
CA ASP A 447 -19.94 -22.65 -14.96
C ASP A 447 -19.99 -21.23 -15.53
N ALA A 448 -20.04 -21.13 -16.86
CA ALA A 448 -19.90 -19.86 -17.55
C ALA A 448 -20.79 -18.75 -16.96
N PHE A 449 -20.17 -17.62 -16.61
CA PHE A 449 -20.82 -16.41 -16.17
C PHE A 449 -21.75 -15.88 -17.27
N LYS A 450 -23.03 -15.80 -16.95
CA LYS A 450 -24.02 -15.17 -17.83
C LYS A 450 -23.94 -13.65 -17.76
N TYR A 451 -24.53 -12.96 -18.72
CA TYR A 451 -24.55 -11.50 -18.73
C TYR A 451 -25.12 -10.89 -17.44
N GLU A 452 -26.20 -11.46 -16.90
CA GLU A 452 -26.83 -10.97 -15.66
C GLU A 452 -25.90 -11.08 -14.45
N PHE A 453 -24.90 -11.96 -14.49
CA PHE A 453 -23.86 -12.01 -13.47
C PHE A 453 -23.00 -10.75 -13.51
N PHE A 454 -22.53 -10.30 -14.68
CA PHE A 454 -21.74 -9.07 -14.81
C PHE A 454 -22.54 -7.82 -14.39
N VAL A 455 -23.85 -7.77 -14.65
CA VAL A 455 -24.73 -6.71 -14.16
C VAL A 455 -24.77 -6.69 -12.62
N ARG A 456 -24.91 -7.86 -11.99
CA ARG A 456 -24.87 -7.98 -10.52
C ARG A 456 -23.48 -7.63 -9.97
N LEU A 457 -22.41 -8.01 -10.68
CA LEU A 457 -21.03 -7.71 -10.34
C LEU A 457 -20.80 -6.20 -10.23
N ALA A 458 -21.18 -5.44 -11.26
CA ALA A 458 -21.01 -3.98 -11.27
C ALA A 458 -21.77 -3.31 -10.11
N ARG A 459 -22.98 -3.80 -9.78
CA ARG A 459 -23.77 -3.29 -8.65
C ARG A 459 -23.18 -3.65 -7.29
N ALA A 460 -22.64 -4.87 -7.16
CA ALA A 460 -22.05 -5.35 -5.91
C ALA A 460 -20.70 -4.69 -5.61
N PHE A 461 -19.94 -4.30 -6.63
CA PHE A 461 -18.56 -3.78 -6.49
C PHE A 461 -18.41 -2.39 -7.14
N PRO A 462 -19.00 -1.33 -6.56
CA PRO A 462 -19.04 -0.01 -7.19
C PRO A 462 -17.67 0.65 -7.35
N PHE A 463 -16.67 0.30 -6.52
CA PHE A 463 -15.32 0.86 -6.53
C PHE A 463 -14.24 -0.10 -7.07
N LEU A 464 -14.66 -1.08 -7.87
CA LEU A 464 -13.75 -2.09 -8.43
C LEU A 464 -12.68 -1.44 -9.32
N LYS A 465 -11.40 -1.71 -9.01
CA LYS A 465 -10.23 -1.21 -9.75
C LYS A 465 -9.50 -2.29 -10.52
N ASN A 466 -9.43 -3.50 -9.97
CA ASN A 466 -8.69 -4.62 -10.53
C ASN A 466 -9.62 -5.82 -10.59
N LEU A 467 -9.87 -6.33 -11.78
CA LEU A 467 -10.69 -7.51 -12.02
C LEU A 467 -9.86 -8.58 -12.72
N SER A 468 -9.76 -9.75 -12.11
CA SER A 468 -9.18 -10.94 -12.75
C SER A 468 -10.22 -12.03 -12.85
N ILE A 469 -10.30 -12.70 -13.99
CA ILE A 469 -11.23 -13.79 -14.25
C ILE A 469 -10.44 -14.99 -14.74
N HIS A 470 -10.59 -16.13 -14.06
CA HIS A 470 -9.92 -17.37 -14.43
C HIS A 470 -10.95 -18.47 -14.70
N ASN A 471 -10.83 -19.12 -15.85
CA ASN A 471 -11.55 -20.34 -16.20
C ASN A 471 -10.55 -21.49 -16.43
N ILE A 472 -10.78 -22.63 -15.79
CA ILE A 472 -9.87 -23.80 -15.83
C ILE A 472 -10.31 -24.87 -16.84
N ILE A 473 -11.56 -24.84 -17.33
CA ILE A 473 -12.06 -25.88 -18.23
C ILE A 473 -12.32 -25.26 -19.60
N PRO A 474 -11.44 -25.46 -20.60
CA PRO A 474 -11.78 -25.24 -22.00
C PRO A 474 -12.75 -26.34 -22.42
N SER A 475 -14.02 -26.24 -22.01
CA SER A 475 -15.03 -27.16 -22.50
C SER A 475 -15.30 -26.76 -23.94
N PHE A 476 -14.91 -27.63 -24.87
CA PHE A 476 -15.20 -27.55 -26.31
C PHE A 476 -16.71 -27.42 -26.63
N LEU A 477 -17.59 -27.47 -25.61
CA LEU A 477 -19.04 -27.47 -25.70
C LEU A 477 -19.70 -26.10 -25.41
N ALA A 478 -18.95 -25.08 -24.98
CA ALA A 478 -19.52 -23.75 -24.67
C ALA A 478 -19.80 -22.89 -25.93
N HIS A 479 -19.49 -23.37 -27.14
CA HIS A 479 -19.81 -22.70 -28.41
C HIS A 479 -21.32 -22.50 -28.68
N ASN A 480 -22.21 -23.00 -27.81
CA ASN A 480 -23.66 -22.97 -28.02
C ASN A 480 -24.42 -21.90 -27.20
N TYR A 481 -23.74 -21.06 -26.42
CA TYR A 481 -24.39 -19.95 -25.72
C TYR A 481 -24.28 -18.64 -26.53
N TYR A 482 -24.70 -18.69 -27.79
CA TYR A 482 -25.08 -17.48 -28.53
C TYR A 482 -26.33 -16.90 -27.87
N LEU A 483 -26.17 -16.08 -26.84
CA LEU A 483 -27.20 -15.15 -26.42
C LEU A 483 -27.44 -14.21 -27.62
N ARG A 484 -28.65 -14.28 -28.19
CA ARG A 484 -29.07 -13.40 -29.27
C ARG A 484 -28.81 -11.95 -28.85
N ASP A 485 -28.23 -11.16 -29.75
CA ASP A 485 -27.94 -9.71 -29.62
C ASP A 485 -29.13 -8.80 -29.22
N LYS A 486 -30.31 -9.35 -28.90
CA LYS A 486 -31.55 -8.58 -28.72
C LYS A 486 -32.01 -8.36 -27.27
N ASP A 487 -31.31 -8.87 -26.25
CA ASP A 487 -31.77 -8.78 -24.86
C ASP A 487 -30.91 -7.88 -23.93
N TRP A 488 -30.00 -7.06 -24.49
CA TRP A 488 -29.18 -6.14 -23.68
C TRP A 488 -30.02 -4.95 -23.21
N LEU A 489 -30.49 -5.02 -21.96
CA LEU A 489 -31.38 -4.01 -21.38
C LEU A 489 -30.67 -2.67 -21.05
N SER A 490 -29.35 -2.67 -20.79
CA SER A 490 -28.54 -1.49 -20.44
C SER A 490 -27.04 -1.80 -20.52
N ILE A 491 -26.21 -0.79 -20.81
CA ILE A 491 -24.73 -0.88 -20.77
C ILE A 491 -24.29 -1.07 -19.31
N ILE A 492 -23.32 -1.96 -19.06
CA ILE A 492 -22.73 -2.14 -17.72
C ILE A 492 -21.60 -1.12 -17.51
N GLU A 493 -21.68 -0.35 -16.43
CA GLU A 493 -20.66 0.66 -16.11
C GLU A 493 -19.65 0.11 -15.09
N TYR A 494 -18.37 0.25 -15.43
CA TYR A 494 -17.23 -0.01 -14.53
C TYR A 494 -16.39 1.28 -14.39
N PRO A 495 -16.89 2.30 -13.65
CA PRO A 495 -16.32 3.65 -13.66
C PRO A 495 -14.97 3.78 -12.94
N HIS A 496 -14.47 2.72 -12.30
CA HIS A 496 -13.20 2.75 -11.57
C HIS A 496 -12.24 1.64 -11.99
N LEU A 497 -12.63 0.81 -12.98
CA LEU A 497 -11.81 -0.33 -13.40
C LEU A 497 -10.60 0.16 -14.19
N ILE A 498 -9.41 -0.16 -13.66
CA ILE A 498 -8.11 0.27 -14.17
C ILE A 498 -7.38 -0.91 -14.80
N SER A 499 -7.49 -2.10 -14.21
CA SER A 499 -6.77 -3.30 -14.62
C SER A 499 -7.75 -4.47 -14.82
N LEU A 500 -7.67 -5.11 -15.98
CA LEU A 500 -8.50 -6.26 -16.36
C LEU A 500 -7.61 -7.43 -16.81
N ASP A 501 -7.67 -8.55 -16.08
CA ASP A 501 -7.04 -9.81 -16.45
C ASP A 501 -8.10 -10.84 -16.86
N VAL A 502 -8.12 -11.13 -18.16
CA VAL A 502 -9.02 -12.07 -18.83
C VAL A 502 -8.22 -13.04 -19.72
N GLU A 503 -6.93 -13.21 -19.45
CA GLU A 503 -6.03 -14.11 -20.19
C GLU A 503 -6.56 -15.56 -20.19
N ARG A 504 -7.03 -16.04 -19.04
CA ARG A 504 -7.54 -17.41 -18.88
C ARG A 504 -9.05 -17.50 -19.04
N THR A 505 -9.61 -16.84 -20.05
CA THR A 505 -11.07 -16.79 -20.27
C THR A 505 -11.47 -17.04 -21.74
N TYR A 506 -12.77 -17.20 -21.97
CA TYR A 506 -13.35 -17.25 -23.32
C TYR A 506 -13.37 -15.86 -23.96
N SER A 507 -13.30 -15.82 -25.29
CA SER A 507 -13.41 -14.59 -26.10
C SER A 507 -14.69 -13.81 -25.82
N ASP A 508 -15.76 -14.47 -25.37
CA ASP A 508 -17.04 -13.83 -25.07
C ASP A 508 -16.95 -12.90 -23.86
N TYR A 509 -16.10 -13.22 -22.88
CA TYR A 509 -15.86 -12.33 -21.73
C TYR A 509 -15.07 -11.12 -22.16
N VAL A 510 -14.03 -11.34 -22.98
CA VAL A 510 -13.27 -10.26 -23.60
C VAL A 510 -14.21 -9.35 -24.40
N GLU A 511 -15.16 -9.90 -25.16
CA GLU A 511 -16.15 -9.10 -25.88
C GLU A 511 -17.09 -8.34 -24.92
N ASN A 512 -17.57 -8.98 -23.85
CA ASN A 512 -18.47 -8.33 -22.89
C ASN A 512 -17.85 -7.09 -22.25
N PHE A 513 -16.54 -7.10 -21.98
CA PHE A 513 -15.84 -5.94 -21.42
C PHE A 513 -15.38 -4.94 -22.49
N LEU A 514 -14.79 -5.40 -23.60
CA LEU A 514 -14.19 -4.49 -24.57
C LEU A 514 -15.22 -3.83 -25.48
N ASN A 515 -16.39 -4.43 -25.72
CA ASN A 515 -17.42 -3.86 -26.59
C ASN A 515 -18.18 -2.73 -25.85
N GLU A 516 -18.11 -1.51 -26.38
CA GLU A 516 -18.75 -0.31 -25.83
C GLU A 516 -20.29 -0.41 -25.77
N THR A 517 -20.90 -1.26 -26.60
CA THR A 517 -22.36 -1.49 -26.54
C THR A 517 -22.76 -2.39 -25.38
N LYS A 518 -21.80 -3.08 -24.74
CA LYS A 518 -22.02 -4.02 -23.64
C LYS A 518 -21.51 -3.45 -22.31
N SER A 519 -20.34 -2.82 -22.31
CA SER A 519 -19.73 -2.24 -21.11
C SER A 519 -19.07 -0.89 -21.37
N TYR A 520 -19.07 -0.03 -20.36
CA TYR A 520 -18.37 1.25 -20.34
C TYR A 520 -17.25 1.23 -19.30
N ILE A 521 -16.00 1.35 -19.78
CA ILE A 521 -14.79 1.17 -18.95
C ILE A 521 -13.79 2.33 -19.21
N PRO A 522 -14.09 3.55 -18.76
CA PRO A 522 -13.37 4.76 -19.18
C PRO A 522 -11.93 4.87 -18.68
N HIS A 523 -11.53 4.09 -17.67
CA HIS A 523 -10.23 4.19 -17.02
C HIS A 523 -9.34 2.96 -17.21
N LEU A 524 -9.70 2.05 -18.12
CA LEU A 524 -8.91 0.85 -18.39
C LEU A 524 -7.51 1.26 -18.88
N ALA A 525 -6.49 0.98 -18.06
CA ALA A 525 -5.10 1.32 -18.32
C ALA A 525 -4.23 0.07 -18.53
N GLU A 526 -4.59 -1.04 -17.89
CA GLU A 526 -3.89 -2.32 -17.98
C GLU A 526 -4.85 -3.40 -18.47
N LEU A 527 -4.47 -4.10 -19.54
CA LEU A 527 -5.23 -5.22 -20.09
C LEU A 527 -4.34 -6.44 -20.24
N LYS A 528 -4.73 -7.54 -19.60
CA LYS A 528 -4.08 -8.84 -19.74
C LYS A 528 -5.05 -9.82 -20.41
N VAL A 529 -4.69 -10.28 -21.61
CA VAL A 529 -5.59 -11.03 -22.51
C VAL A 529 -4.76 -11.88 -23.46
N THR A 530 -5.31 -12.97 -24.00
CA THR A 530 -4.62 -13.72 -25.07
C THR A 530 -4.73 -13.01 -26.41
N TYR A 531 -3.67 -13.08 -27.22
CA TYR A 531 -3.65 -12.46 -28.55
C TYR A 531 -4.76 -12.97 -29.45
N TYR A 532 -5.04 -14.27 -29.36
CA TYR A 532 -6.09 -14.93 -30.12
C TYR A 532 -7.48 -14.37 -29.81
N ALA A 533 -7.84 -14.26 -28.53
CA ALA A 533 -9.13 -13.69 -28.13
C ALA A 533 -9.24 -12.23 -28.55
N LEU A 534 -8.16 -11.45 -28.39
CA LEU A 534 -8.13 -10.05 -28.78
C LEU A 534 -8.32 -9.88 -30.30
N LYS A 535 -7.67 -10.70 -31.11
CA LYS A 535 -7.81 -10.71 -32.57
C LYS A 535 -9.23 -11.07 -33.02
N ILE A 536 -9.88 -12.02 -32.36
CA ILE A 536 -11.28 -12.38 -32.64
C ILE A 536 -12.22 -11.22 -32.32
N VAL A 537 -12.16 -10.72 -31.09
CA VAL A 537 -13.10 -9.72 -30.57
C VAL A 537 -13.01 -8.41 -31.34
N THR A 538 -11.78 -8.00 -31.68
CA THR A 538 -11.52 -6.78 -32.45
C THR A 538 -11.64 -6.96 -33.97
N LYS A 539 -11.97 -8.17 -34.45
CA LYS A 539 -11.98 -8.55 -35.89
C LYS A 539 -10.68 -8.15 -36.61
N ASN A 540 -9.55 -8.62 -36.10
CA ASN A 540 -8.21 -8.20 -36.56
C ASN A 540 -7.98 -6.69 -36.41
N PHE A 541 -8.37 -6.10 -35.28
CA PHE A 541 -8.17 -4.67 -34.98
C PHE A 541 -8.90 -3.70 -35.93
N THR A 542 -10.01 -4.15 -36.56
CA THR A 542 -10.83 -3.30 -37.44
C THR A 542 -12.20 -2.94 -36.85
N ARG A 543 -12.60 -3.56 -35.75
CA ARG A 543 -13.91 -3.33 -35.11
C ARG A 543 -13.90 -2.01 -34.35
N ASN A 544 -14.83 -1.11 -34.62
CA ASN A 544 -14.88 0.21 -33.98
C ASN A 544 -15.48 0.14 -32.57
N GLU A 545 -16.47 -0.73 -32.35
CA GLU A 545 -17.21 -0.84 -31.10
C GLU A 545 -16.33 -1.27 -29.92
N THR A 546 -15.20 -1.93 -30.18
CA THR A 546 -14.23 -2.31 -29.14
C THR A 546 -13.10 -1.29 -28.94
N ARG A 547 -13.03 -0.27 -29.80
CA ARG A 547 -11.90 0.67 -29.84
C ARG A 547 -11.95 1.67 -28.68
N HIS A 548 -13.14 2.11 -28.29
CA HIS A 548 -13.31 3.12 -27.25
C HIS A 548 -12.76 2.64 -25.89
N ASN A 549 -13.16 1.44 -25.44
CA ASN A 549 -12.66 0.88 -24.18
C ASN A 549 -11.17 0.49 -24.26
N CYS A 550 -10.61 0.29 -25.45
CA CYS A 550 -9.18 -0.01 -25.64
C CYS A 550 -8.29 1.25 -25.70
N ALA A 551 -8.84 2.43 -25.98
CA ALA A 551 -8.07 3.64 -26.25
C ALA A 551 -7.24 4.12 -25.04
N GLY A 552 -7.70 3.84 -23.82
CA GLY A 552 -7.03 4.21 -22.56
C GLY A 552 -5.89 3.27 -22.13
N VAL A 553 -5.74 2.12 -22.78
CA VAL A 553 -4.80 1.07 -22.36
C VAL A 553 -3.35 1.50 -22.64
N ARG A 554 -2.54 1.52 -21.58
CA ARG A 554 -1.11 1.87 -21.57
C ARG A 554 -0.22 0.65 -21.44
N GLN A 555 -0.73 -0.42 -20.86
CA GLN A 555 -0.02 -1.67 -20.64
C GLN A 555 -0.87 -2.83 -21.16
N LEU A 556 -0.38 -3.51 -22.19
CA LEU A 556 -1.00 -4.68 -22.77
C LEU A 556 -0.09 -5.89 -22.52
N ILE A 557 -0.60 -6.86 -21.76
CA ILE A 557 0.10 -8.10 -21.40
C ILE A 557 -0.55 -9.24 -22.19
N VAL A 558 0.24 -9.92 -23.02
CA VAL A 558 -0.22 -10.95 -23.95
C VAL A 558 0.78 -12.10 -23.91
N GLU A 559 0.30 -13.35 -23.81
CA GLU A 559 1.18 -14.55 -23.77
C GLU A 559 2.09 -14.69 -25.01
N ASP A 560 1.71 -14.11 -26.16
CA ASP A 560 2.51 -13.99 -27.41
C ASP A 560 1.99 -12.78 -28.23
N PRO A 561 2.76 -11.98 -29.02
CA PRO A 561 4.19 -12.01 -29.35
C PRO A 561 5.00 -10.76 -28.88
N ILE A 562 6.33 -10.89 -28.97
CA ILE A 562 7.37 -9.92 -28.52
C ILE A 562 7.34 -8.56 -29.28
N VAL A 563 6.72 -8.50 -30.46
CA VAL A 563 6.56 -7.26 -31.26
C VAL A 563 5.15 -7.21 -31.86
N TYR A 564 4.43 -6.14 -31.57
CA TYR A 564 3.06 -5.95 -32.06
C TYR A 564 3.04 -5.48 -33.54
N PRO A 565 2.12 -6.00 -34.38
CA PRO A 565 1.84 -5.42 -35.69
C PRO A 565 1.44 -3.95 -35.61
N LYS A 566 1.70 -3.16 -36.67
CA LYS A 566 1.33 -1.73 -36.72
C LYS A 566 -0.15 -1.49 -36.40
N ASP A 567 -1.02 -2.40 -36.83
CA ASP A 567 -2.47 -2.31 -36.61
C ASP A 567 -2.83 -2.32 -35.12
N VAL A 568 -2.04 -2.98 -34.26
CA VAL A 568 -2.22 -2.98 -32.81
C VAL A 568 -1.95 -1.60 -32.22
N TYR A 569 -0.85 -0.94 -32.62
CA TYR A 569 -0.54 0.41 -32.14
C TYR A 569 -1.59 1.44 -32.59
N CYS A 570 -2.16 1.27 -33.80
CA CYS A 570 -3.29 2.09 -34.25
C CYS A 570 -4.57 1.87 -33.41
N TYR A 571 -4.70 0.68 -32.84
CA TYR A 571 -5.83 0.27 -32.01
C TYR A 571 -5.65 0.69 -30.54
N PHE A 572 -4.40 0.71 -30.07
CA PHE A 572 -3.99 1.05 -28.71
C PHE A 572 -2.99 2.23 -28.72
N PRO A 573 -3.48 3.48 -28.83
CA PRO A 573 -2.63 4.64 -29.10
C PRO A 573 -1.71 5.04 -27.96
N LEU A 574 -1.94 4.53 -26.74
CA LEU A 574 -1.15 4.86 -25.54
C LEU A 574 -0.12 3.78 -25.15
N LEU A 575 0.04 2.73 -25.95
CA LEU A 575 1.13 1.77 -25.75
C LEU A 575 2.47 2.43 -26.11
N SER A 576 3.43 2.39 -25.19
CA SER A 576 4.82 2.78 -25.47
C SER A 576 5.43 1.77 -26.45
N VAL A 577 5.97 2.28 -27.56
CA VAL A 577 6.71 1.51 -28.58
C VAL A 577 8.04 1.02 -28.05
#